data_AF-A0A832K270-F1
#
_entry.id   AF-A0A832K270-F1
#
_cell.length_a   1.000
_cell.length_b   1.000
_cell.length_c   1.000
_cell.angle_alpha   90.00
_cell.angle_beta   90.00
_cell.angle_gamma   90.00
#
_symmetry.space_group_name_H-M   'P 1'
#
loop_
_entity.id
_entity.type
_entity.pdbx_description
1 polymer ?
#
loop_
_entity_poly.entity_id
_entity_poly.type
_entity_poly.pdbx_seq_one_letter_code
_entity_poly.pdbx_strand_id
1 'polypeptide(L)'
;PIFEEKMLFALLWNRNLRDFWRQELGDGFYRRLQALVPYTWLVDPAPLPPHAAIPELNLTDWNQLKELSQKQRELILKVSGFSAHAWGARGVFLGSDLSHADWAAAVDQALARFNQSPFVLQRYHKPALVQAEWFDFQRNQPVTMPGRVRLCPYYFVSGKPAEARVALGGVLATICPADKKIIHGMTEAIFAPCAP
;
A
#
# COMPACT_ATOMS: atom_id res chain seq x y z
N PRO A 1 14.46 10.75 0.56
CA PRO A 1 13.62 11.07 1.76
C PRO A 1 12.12 11.18 1.45
N ILE A 2 11.70 11.84 0.37
CA ILE A 2 10.27 12.04 0.00
C ILE A 2 9.56 10.74 -0.41
N PHE A 3 10.29 9.76 -0.97
CA PHE A 3 9.69 8.56 -1.58
C PHE A 3 9.06 7.55 -0.59
N GLU A 4 9.28 7.70 0.72
CA GLU A 4 8.68 6.82 1.74
C GLU A 4 7.37 7.39 2.33
N GLU A 5 6.97 8.59 1.91
CA GLU A 5 5.83 9.31 2.45
C GLU A 5 4.51 8.77 1.90
N LYS A 6 3.76 8.05 2.73
CA LYS A 6 2.52 7.35 2.35
C LYS A 6 1.29 8.26 2.47
N MET A 7 1.38 9.39 3.19
CA MET A 7 0.31 10.39 3.27
C MET A 7 -0.04 10.94 1.89
N LEU A 8 0.90 10.97 0.96
CA LEU A 8 0.65 11.36 -0.43
C LEU A 8 -0.48 10.55 -1.06
N PHE A 9 -0.65 9.28 -0.71
CA PHE A 9 -1.77 8.47 -1.18
C PHE A 9 -3.10 8.96 -0.61
N ALA A 10 -3.15 9.36 0.67
CA ALA A 10 -4.36 9.95 1.25
C ALA A 10 -4.69 11.32 0.62
N LEU A 11 -3.66 12.13 0.35
CA LEU A 11 -3.81 13.45 -0.29
C LEU A 11 -4.29 13.34 -1.75
N LEU A 12 -3.89 12.28 -2.47
CA LEU A 12 -4.41 11.98 -3.82
C LEU A 12 -5.94 11.81 -3.81
N TRP A 13 -6.47 11.18 -2.75
CA TRP A 13 -7.90 10.91 -2.58
C TRP A 13 -8.66 12.05 -1.89
N ASN A 14 -7.97 13.06 -1.36
CA ASN A 14 -8.60 14.19 -0.69
C ASN A 14 -9.39 15.05 -1.70
N ARG A 15 -10.72 15.11 -1.52
CA ARG A 15 -11.62 15.88 -2.38
C ARG A 15 -11.22 17.36 -2.51
N ASN A 16 -10.70 17.97 -1.45
CA ASN A 16 -10.32 19.38 -1.44
C ASN A 16 -9.07 19.67 -2.30
N LEU A 17 -8.28 18.64 -2.61
CA LEU A 17 -7.10 18.73 -3.48
C LEU A 17 -7.38 18.30 -4.92
N ARG A 18 -8.64 17.97 -5.25
CA ARG A 18 -9.00 17.47 -6.59
C ARG A 18 -8.59 18.43 -7.70
N ASP A 19 -8.96 19.70 -7.59
CA ASP A 19 -8.69 20.67 -8.65
C ASP A 19 -7.20 20.98 -8.78
N PHE A 20 -6.49 21.02 -7.64
CA PHE A 20 -5.03 21.09 -7.62
C PHE A 20 -4.41 19.93 -8.40
N TRP A 21 -4.78 18.68 -8.13
CA TRP A 21 -4.24 17.52 -8.86
C TRP A 21 -4.59 17.53 -10.34
N ARG A 22 -5.80 17.97 -10.71
CA ARG A 22 -6.21 18.09 -12.11
C ARG A 22 -5.39 19.15 -12.85
N GLN A 23 -5.06 20.25 -12.19
CA GLN A 23 -4.22 21.31 -12.75
C GLN A 23 -2.76 20.84 -12.91
N GLU A 24 -2.17 20.23 -11.88
CA GLU A 24 -0.75 19.84 -11.87
C GLU A 24 -0.45 18.60 -12.73
N LEU A 25 -1.37 17.63 -12.77
CA LEU A 25 -1.15 16.35 -13.45
C LEU A 25 -1.91 16.24 -14.77
N GLY A 26 -2.96 17.04 -14.95
CA GLY A 26 -3.97 16.81 -15.98
C GLY A 26 -4.95 15.70 -15.57
N ASP A 27 -6.19 15.85 -16.02
CA ASP A 27 -7.31 14.97 -15.63
C ASP A 27 -7.08 13.50 -15.98
N GLY A 28 -6.49 13.22 -17.15
CA GLY A 28 -6.22 11.86 -17.60
C GLY A 28 -5.19 11.12 -16.74
N PHE A 29 -4.10 11.79 -16.33
CA PHE A 29 -3.11 11.19 -15.43
C PHE A 29 -3.64 11.05 -14.01
N TYR A 30 -4.37 12.05 -13.52
CA TYR A 30 -4.98 11.98 -12.20
C TYR A 30 -5.90 10.75 -12.05
N ARG A 31 -6.80 10.50 -13.01
CA ARG A 31 -7.65 9.30 -13.01
C ARG A 31 -6.86 8.00 -13.08
N ARG A 32 -5.78 7.94 -13.87
CA ARG A 32 -4.90 6.76 -13.94
C ARG A 32 -4.23 6.48 -12.59
N LEU A 33 -3.74 7.52 -11.91
CA LEU A 33 -3.16 7.35 -10.57
C LEU A 33 -4.20 6.86 -9.56
N GLN A 34 -5.43 7.40 -9.59
CA GLN A 34 -6.52 6.90 -8.75
C GLN A 34 -6.89 5.44 -9.04
N ALA A 35 -6.81 5.00 -10.30
CA ALA A 35 -7.04 3.59 -10.65
C ALA A 35 -5.94 2.66 -10.12
N LEU A 36 -4.70 3.15 -9.97
CA LEU A 36 -3.54 2.37 -9.52
C LEU A 36 -3.34 2.40 -8.01
N VAL A 37 -3.71 3.50 -7.35
CA VAL A 37 -3.50 3.72 -5.91
C VAL A 37 -4.79 3.42 -5.17
N PRO A 38 -4.86 2.38 -4.31
CA PRO A 38 -6.07 2.10 -3.54
C PRO A 38 -6.56 3.29 -2.72
N TYR A 39 -7.88 3.38 -2.50
CA TYR A 39 -8.45 4.42 -1.66
C TYR A 39 -7.76 4.45 -0.29
N THR A 40 -7.26 5.62 0.10
CA THR A 40 -6.41 5.80 1.27
C THR A 40 -6.92 6.97 2.10
N TRP A 41 -6.91 6.80 3.41
CA TRP A 41 -7.25 7.82 4.39
C TRP A 41 -6.03 8.14 5.26
N LEU A 42 -5.93 9.39 5.68
CA LEU A 42 -5.07 9.78 6.79
C LEU A 42 -5.79 9.46 8.09
N VAL A 43 -5.13 8.75 9.02
CA VAL A 43 -5.72 8.42 10.33
C VAL A 43 -5.47 9.60 11.28
N ASP A 44 -6.20 10.69 11.04
CA ASP A 44 -6.17 11.90 11.86
C ASP A 44 -7.16 11.79 13.02
N PRO A 45 -6.71 11.80 14.30
CA PRO A 45 -7.56 11.66 15.47
C PRO A 45 -8.40 12.91 15.78
N ALA A 46 -8.33 13.97 14.98
CA ALA A 46 -9.18 15.14 15.14
C ALA A 46 -10.67 14.75 15.18
N PRO A 47 -11.44 15.25 16.16
CA PRO A 47 -12.84 14.88 16.30
C PRO A 47 -13.66 15.37 15.10
N LEU A 48 -14.54 14.52 14.60
CA LEU A 48 -15.49 14.89 13.57
C LEU A 48 -16.74 15.56 14.18
N PRO A 49 -17.38 16.49 13.47
CA PRO A 49 -18.72 16.97 13.85
C PRO A 49 -19.70 15.79 14.01
N PRO A 50 -20.70 15.87 14.92
CA PRO A 50 -21.59 14.73 15.21
C PRO A 50 -22.37 14.16 14.02
N HIS A 51 -22.57 14.95 12.95
CA HIS A 51 -23.27 14.55 11.73
C HIS A 51 -22.33 14.15 10.58
N ALA A 52 -21.01 14.23 10.79
CA ALA A 52 -20.01 13.91 9.78
C ALA A 52 -19.56 12.45 9.90
N ALA A 53 -19.08 11.89 8.79
CA ALA A 53 -18.50 10.56 8.74
C ALA A 53 -17.28 10.54 7.83
N ILE A 54 -16.36 9.63 8.11
CA ILE A 54 -15.20 9.31 7.28
C ILE A 54 -15.74 8.72 5.96
N PRO A 55 -15.48 9.37 4.81
CA PRO A 55 -15.97 8.91 3.52
C PRO A 55 -15.60 7.46 3.27
N GLU A 56 -16.43 6.73 2.54
CA GLU A 56 -16.23 5.33 2.14
C GLU A 56 -16.23 4.29 3.29
N LEU A 57 -16.04 4.71 4.55
CA LEU A 57 -16.09 3.86 5.75
C LEU A 57 -17.37 4.03 6.56
N ASN A 58 -18.01 5.20 6.46
CA ASN A 58 -19.18 5.59 7.27
C ASN A 58 -18.94 5.48 8.78
N LEU A 59 -17.70 5.72 9.23
CA LEU A 59 -17.32 5.79 10.63
C LEU A 59 -17.30 7.25 11.10
N THR A 60 -17.66 7.51 12.34
CA THR A 60 -17.63 8.85 12.95
C THR A 60 -16.43 9.03 13.88
N ASP A 61 -15.77 7.93 14.27
CA ASP A 61 -14.55 7.91 15.09
C ASP A 61 -13.64 6.76 14.64
N TRP A 62 -12.33 7.00 14.58
CA TRP A 62 -11.35 5.98 14.22
C TRP A 62 -11.28 4.80 15.19
N ASN A 63 -11.67 4.99 16.45
CA ASN A 63 -11.81 3.91 17.43
C ASN A 63 -12.81 2.84 16.98
N GLN A 64 -13.80 3.19 16.16
CA GLN A 64 -14.77 2.23 15.61
C GLN A 64 -14.12 1.23 14.65
N LEU A 65 -12.90 1.49 14.14
CA LEU A 65 -12.14 0.49 13.40
C LEU A 65 -11.94 -0.78 14.22
N LYS A 66 -11.83 -0.67 15.55
CA LYS A 66 -11.62 -1.80 16.46
C LYS A 66 -12.81 -2.76 16.46
N GLU A 67 -14.01 -2.23 16.27
CA GLU A 67 -15.28 -2.97 16.34
C GLU A 67 -15.61 -3.73 15.05
N LEU A 68 -14.88 -3.46 13.97
CA LEU A 68 -15.10 -4.11 12.68
C LEU A 68 -14.88 -5.62 12.77
N SER A 69 -15.76 -6.41 12.13
CA SER A 69 -15.52 -7.84 11.94
C SER A 69 -14.30 -8.07 11.04
N GLN A 70 -13.72 -9.28 11.09
CA GLN A 70 -12.57 -9.63 10.25
C GLN A 70 -12.83 -9.44 8.75
N LYS A 71 -14.07 -9.67 8.29
CA LYS A 71 -14.49 -9.47 6.89
C LYS A 71 -14.58 -7.99 6.50
N GLN A 72 -14.89 -7.10 7.45
CA GLN A 72 -14.95 -5.65 7.22
C GLN A 72 -13.55 -5.01 7.26
N ARG A 73 -12.53 -5.77 7.66
CA ARG A 73 -11.14 -5.29 7.81
C ARG A 73 -10.24 -5.69 6.64
N GLU A 74 -10.76 -5.69 5.41
CA GLU A 74 -9.92 -5.69 4.19
C GLU A 74 -9.24 -4.32 4.02
N LEU A 75 -8.43 -3.97 5.01
CA LEU A 75 -7.80 -2.68 5.22
C LEU A 75 -6.34 -2.91 5.64
N ILE A 76 -5.45 -2.08 5.09
CA ILE A 76 -4.05 -1.98 5.49
C ILE A 76 -3.89 -0.71 6.31
N LEU A 77 -3.43 -0.85 7.55
CA LEU A 77 -2.96 0.25 8.37
C LEU A 77 -1.43 0.28 8.27
N LYS A 78 -0.84 1.41 7.87
CA LYS A 78 0.62 1.51 7.66
C LYS A 78 1.20 2.85 8.08
N VAL A 79 2.37 2.81 8.70
CA VAL A 79 3.12 4.00 9.13
C VAL A 79 3.54 4.82 7.91
N SER A 80 3.33 6.12 7.97
CA SER A 80 3.81 7.09 7.01
C SER A 80 5.08 7.80 7.49
N GLY A 81 5.95 8.14 6.56
CA GLY A 81 7.24 8.79 6.83
C GLY A 81 8.33 7.82 7.28
N PHE A 82 9.47 8.40 7.66
CA PHE A 82 10.63 7.65 8.12
C PHE A 82 10.40 7.14 9.55
N SER A 83 10.31 5.82 9.68
CA SER A 83 10.24 5.15 10.97
C SER A 83 11.19 3.96 10.94
N ALA A 84 11.90 3.70 12.04
CA ALA A 84 12.69 2.47 12.18
C ALA A 84 11.83 1.20 12.01
N HIS A 85 10.50 1.32 12.17
CA HIS A 85 9.53 0.25 11.93
C HIS A 85 9.02 0.19 10.48
N ALA A 86 9.38 1.13 9.60
CA ALA A 86 8.93 1.15 8.20
C ALA A 86 9.66 0.12 7.31
N TRP A 87 10.81 -0.41 7.77
CA TRP A 87 11.57 -1.45 7.07
C TRP A 87 11.04 -2.85 7.40
N GLY A 88 10.81 -3.68 6.38
CA GLY A 88 10.58 -5.12 6.54
C GLY A 88 9.22 -5.53 7.12
N ALA A 89 8.12 -4.97 6.60
CA ALA A 89 6.72 -5.25 6.95
C ALA A 89 6.27 -4.92 8.40
N ARG A 90 7.18 -4.53 9.30
CA ARG A 90 6.86 -4.24 10.72
C ARG A 90 5.93 -3.05 10.96
N GLY A 91 5.78 -2.18 9.96
CA GLY A 91 4.91 -1.02 10.00
C GLY A 91 3.68 -1.17 9.09
N VAL A 92 3.30 -2.39 8.73
CA VAL A 92 2.17 -2.71 7.85
C VAL A 92 1.29 -3.77 8.51
N PHE A 93 0.04 -3.41 8.77
CA PHE A 93 -0.93 -4.24 9.49
C PHE A 93 -2.12 -4.53 8.57
N LEU A 94 -2.34 -5.79 8.20
CA LEU A 94 -3.52 -6.22 7.44
C LEU A 94 -4.63 -6.63 8.40
N GLY A 95 -5.69 -5.84 8.48
CA GLY A 95 -6.73 -6.00 9.49
C GLY A 95 -7.47 -7.34 9.44
N SER A 96 -7.63 -7.93 8.25
CA SER A 96 -8.26 -9.24 8.06
C SER A 96 -7.34 -10.42 8.42
N ASP A 97 -6.05 -10.17 8.63
CA ASP A 97 -5.05 -11.19 8.99
C ASP A 97 -4.68 -11.18 10.48
N LEU A 98 -5.05 -10.09 11.17
CA LEU A 98 -4.80 -9.92 12.59
C LEU A 98 -5.95 -10.44 13.44
N SER A 99 -5.62 -10.86 14.67
CA SER A 99 -6.63 -11.06 15.70
C SER A 99 -7.36 -9.74 16.01
N HIS A 100 -8.51 -9.81 16.66
CA HIS A 100 -9.21 -8.60 17.10
C HIS A 100 -8.33 -7.76 18.05
N ALA A 101 -7.61 -8.41 18.98
CA ALA A 101 -6.75 -7.73 19.93
C ALA A 101 -5.56 -7.03 19.25
N ASP A 102 -4.90 -7.70 18.31
CA ASP A 102 -3.76 -7.14 17.59
C ASP A 102 -4.18 -5.99 16.68
N TRP A 103 -5.34 -6.11 16.02
CA TRP A 103 -5.89 -5.02 15.22
C TRP A 103 -6.24 -3.81 16.10
N ALA A 104 -6.86 -4.02 17.25
CA ALA A 104 -7.20 -2.93 18.16
C ALA A 104 -5.93 -2.20 18.65
N ALA A 105 -4.90 -2.96 19.02
CA ALA A 105 -3.60 -2.41 19.41
C ALA A 105 -2.93 -1.59 18.28
N ALA A 106 -3.04 -2.05 17.03
CA ALA A 106 -2.54 -1.31 15.87
C ALA A 106 -3.30 0.01 15.65
N VAL A 107 -4.62 0.02 15.84
CA VAL A 107 -5.45 1.25 15.78
C VAL A 107 -5.06 2.21 16.90
N ASP A 108 -4.92 1.73 18.14
CA ASP A 108 -4.46 2.54 19.27
C ASP A 108 -3.11 3.20 19.01
N GLN A 109 -2.16 2.40 18.48
CA GLN A 109 -0.86 2.90 18.10
C GLN A 109 -0.95 4.00 17.03
N ALA A 110 -1.79 3.82 16.00
CA ALA A 110 -1.95 4.79 14.93
C ALA A 110 -2.47 6.13 15.43
N LEU A 111 -3.46 6.11 16.32
CA LEU A 111 -4.03 7.33 16.92
C LEU A 111 -3.04 8.02 17.85
N ALA A 112 -2.35 7.27 18.71
CA ALA A 112 -1.40 7.83 19.67
C ALA A 112 -0.18 8.47 19.00
N ARG A 113 0.24 7.97 17.82
CA ARG A 113 1.46 8.41 17.14
C ARG A 113 1.24 9.47 16.06
N PHE A 114 0.01 9.97 15.88
CA PHE A 114 -0.31 10.90 14.81
C PHE A 114 0.65 12.09 14.68
N ASN A 115 0.98 12.74 15.80
CA ASN A 115 1.87 13.91 15.83
C ASN A 115 3.37 13.60 15.63
N GLN A 116 3.75 12.32 15.53
CA GLN A 116 5.16 11.88 15.45
C GLN A 116 5.44 11.08 14.17
N SER A 117 4.58 10.12 13.87
CA SER A 117 4.67 9.23 12.71
C SER A 117 3.24 8.85 12.32
N PRO A 118 2.56 9.69 11.52
CA PRO A 118 1.16 9.48 11.20
C PRO A 118 0.98 8.18 10.43
N PHE A 119 -0.21 7.60 10.55
CA PHE A 119 -0.58 6.39 9.83
C PHE A 119 -1.55 6.72 8.71
N VAL A 120 -1.48 5.91 7.66
CA VAL A 120 -2.55 5.86 6.66
C VAL A 120 -3.29 4.53 6.76
N LEU A 121 -4.60 4.61 6.60
CA LEU A 121 -5.44 3.45 6.35
C LEU A 121 -5.64 3.34 4.84
N GLN A 122 -5.63 2.15 4.27
CA GLN A 122 -5.76 1.95 2.83
C GLN A 122 -6.62 0.72 2.57
N ARG A 123 -7.50 0.75 1.55
CA ARG A 123 -8.22 -0.45 1.10
C ARG A 123 -7.22 -1.53 0.70
N TYR A 124 -7.38 -2.74 1.22
CA TYR A 124 -6.56 -3.87 0.81
C TYR A 124 -7.07 -4.41 -0.53
N HIS A 125 -6.19 -4.46 -1.52
CA HIS A 125 -6.45 -5.17 -2.77
C HIS A 125 -5.64 -6.46 -2.77
N LYS A 126 -6.35 -7.58 -2.87
CA LYS A 126 -5.74 -8.91 -2.88
C LYS A 126 -4.86 -9.06 -4.13
N PRO A 127 -3.54 -9.32 -4.00
CA PRO A 127 -2.64 -9.43 -5.16
C PRO A 127 -3.07 -10.57 -6.08
N ALA A 128 -2.79 -10.47 -7.39
CA ALA A 128 -3.11 -11.53 -8.34
C ALA A 128 -2.31 -12.81 -8.06
N LEU A 129 -2.90 -13.97 -8.33
CA LEU A 129 -2.20 -15.26 -8.35
C LEU A 129 -1.64 -15.51 -9.75
N VAL A 130 -0.38 -15.91 -9.81
CA VAL A 130 0.31 -16.33 -11.03
C VAL A 130 0.93 -17.70 -10.80
N GLN A 131 1.02 -18.50 -11.85
CA GLN A 131 1.88 -19.69 -11.82
C GLN A 131 3.31 -19.24 -12.09
N ALA A 132 4.23 -19.63 -11.21
CA ALA A 132 5.64 -19.36 -11.36
C ALA A 132 6.41 -20.68 -11.20
N GLU A 133 7.63 -20.74 -11.73
CA GLU A 133 8.54 -21.86 -11.52
C GLU A 133 9.75 -21.37 -10.75
N TRP A 134 10.23 -22.19 -9.81
CA TRP A 134 11.50 -21.95 -9.12
C TRP A 134 12.29 -23.24 -9.01
N PHE A 135 13.60 -23.11 -8.85
CA PHE A 135 14.49 -24.26 -8.74
C PHE A 135 14.61 -24.70 -7.29
N ASP A 136 14.04 -25.85 -6.95
CA ASP A 136 14.16 -26.44 -5.63
C ASP A 136 15.56 -27.05 -5.46
N PHE A 137 16.43 -26.36 -4.73
CA PHE A 137 17.81 -26.79 -4.50
C PHE A 137 17.91 -28.08 -3.65
N GLN A 138 16.89 -28.43 -2.86
CA GLN A 138 16.89 -29.70 -2.11
C GLN A 138 16.54 -30.87 -3.01
N ARG A 139 15.62 -30.67 -3.97
CA ARG A 139 15.19 -31.69 -4.93
C ARG A 139 15.99 -31.68 -6.24
N ASN A 140 16.81 -30.66 -6.45
CA ASN A 140 17.60 -30.42 -7.65
C ASN A 140 16.74 -30.42 -8.94
N GLN A 141 15.55 -29.80 -8.90
CA GLN A 141 14.63 -29.73 -10.03
C GLN A 141 13.77 -28.45 -10.01
N PRO A 142 13.29 -27.97 -11.17
CA PRO A 142 12.24 -26.96 -11.22
C PRO A 142 10.95 -27.48 -10.59
N VAL A 143 10.26 -26.63 -9.82
CA VAL A 143 8.94 -26.90 -9.29
C VAL A 143 8.02 -25.72 -9.56
N THR A 144 6.78 -26.00 -9.94
CA THR A 144 5.74 -24.99 -10.09
C THR A 144 5.22 -24.57 -8.72
N MET A 145 5.07 -23.27 -8.53
CA MET A 145 4.53 -22.65 -7.33
C MET A 145 3.48 -21.59 -7.72
N PRO A 146 2.20 -21.76 -7.34
CA PRO A 146 1.25 -20.67 -7.40
C PRO A 146 1.70 -19.57 -6.42
N GLY A 147 1.82 -18.34 -6.90
CA GLY A 147 2.35 -17.24 -6.12
C GLY A 147 1.60 -15.94 -6.31
N ARG A 148 1.69 -15.06 -5.32
CA ARG A 148 1.16 -13.69 -5.34
C ARG A 148 2.26 -12.75 -5.83
N VAL A 149 1.96 -11.93 -6.84
CA VAL A 149 2.96 -11.08 -7.48
C VAL A 149 2.84 -9.61 -7.07
N ARG A 150 3.99 -8.97 -6.86
CA ARG A 150 4.16 -7.51 -6.82
C ARG A 150 5.11 -7.10 -7.94
N LEU A 151 4.69 -6.15 -8.77
CA LEU A 151 5.50 -5.58 -9.84
C LEU A 151 6.10 -4.25 -9.39
N CYS A 152 7.41 -4.11 -9.56
CA CYS A 152 8.16 -2.89 -9.29
C CYS A 152 8.79 -2.39 -10.61
N PRO A 153 8.10 -1.53 -11.37
CA PRO A 153 8.65 -0.96 -12.60
C PRO A 153 9.71 0.10 -12.30
N TYR A 154 10.80 0.08 -13.05
CA TYR A 154 11.91 1.04 -12.97
C TYR A 154 11.91 1.92 -14.21
N TYR A 155 11.69 3.22 -14.00
CA TYR A 155 11.70 4.21 -15.08
C TYR A 155 12.98 5.03 -15.02
N PHE A 156 13.57 5.28 -16.18
CA PHE A 156 14.70 6.18 -16.36
C PHE A 156 14.26 7.44 -17.08
N VAL A 157 14.76 8.58 -16.61
CA VAL A 157 14.54 9.87 -17.26
C VAL A 157 15.86 10.30 -17.90
N SER A 158 15.83 10.56 -19.21
CA SER A 158 17.00 11.01 -19.98
C SER A 158 16.71 12.33 -20.69
N GLY A 159 17.77 13.08 -21.02
CA GLY A 159 17.67 14.40 -21.63
C GLY A 159 17.66 15.55 -20.62
N LYS A 160 17.65 16.79 -21.13
CA LYS A 160 17.50 17.99 -20.30
C LYS A 160 16.04 18.10 -19.81
N PRO A 161 15.74 18.83 -18.72
CA PRO A 161 14.38 18.93 -18.18
C PRO A 161 13.27 19.26 -19.21
N ALA A 162 13.56 20.16 -20.15
CA ALA A 162 12.60 20.56 -21.21
C ALA A 162 12.38 19.47 -22.28
N GLU A 163 13.27 18.49 -22.38
CA GLU A 163 13.27 17.41 -23.37
C GLU A 163 13.23 16.03 -22.70
N ALA A 164 12.89 15.99 -21.41
CA ALA A 164 12.98 14.80 -20.58
C ALA A 164 12.13 13.67 -21.17
N ARG A 165 12.76 12.54 -21.48
CA ARG A 165 12.08 11.33 -21.95
C ARG A 165 12.09 10.28 -20.85
N VAL A 166 10.91 9.76 -20.53
CA VAL A 166 10.73 8.67 -19.57
C VAL A 166 10.71 7.36 -20.35
N ALA A 167 11.55 6.40 -19.97
CA ALA A 167 11.56 5.06 -20.52
C ALA A 167 11.47 4.02 -19.40
N LEU A 168 10.67 2.97 -19.61
CA LEU A 168 10.67 1.79 -18.75
C LEU A 168 11.97 1.01 -19.01
N GLY A 169 12.83 0.91 -18.00
CA GLY A 169 14.08 0.15 -18.10
C GLY A 169 13.94 -1.31 -17.70
N GLY A 170 12.83 -1.67 -17.07
CA GLY A 170 12.51 -3.04 -16.67
C GLY A 170 11.55 -3.08 -15.48
N VAL A 171 11.05 -4.28 -15.18
CA VAL A 171 10.16 -4.51 -14.04
C VAL A 171 10.74 -5.65 -13.20
N LEU A 172 10.84 -5.46 -11.89
CA LEU A 172 11.12 -6.56 -10.97
C LEU A 172 9.80 -7.15 -10.48
N ALA A 173 9.56 -8.42 -10.80
CA ALA A 173 8.51 -9.20 -10.15
C ALA A 173 9.04 -9.82 -8.86
N THR A 174 8.36 -9.53 -7.75
CA THR A 174 8.51 -10.27 -6.49
C THR A 174 7.31 -11.20 -6.34
N ILE A 175 7.53 -12.51 -6.41
CA ILE A 175 6.48 -13.53 -6.35
C ILE A 175 6.66 -14.31 -5.05
N CYS A 176 5.70 -14.21 -4.13
CA CYS A 176 5.70 -14.96 -2.87
C CYS A 176 4.70 -16.12 -2.93
N PRO A 177 4.86 -17.17 -2.10
CA PRO A 177 3.89 -18.25 -1.99
C PRO A 177 2.43 -17.75 -1.82
N ALA A 178 1.46 -18.51 -2.36
CA ALA A 178 0.06 -18.09 -2.44
C ALA A 178 -0.63 -17.80 -1.09
N ASP A 179 -0.12 -18.37 0.00
CA ASP A 179 -0.58 -18.16 1.39
C ASP A 179 -0.15 -16.79 1.95
N LYS A 180 0.88 -16.15 1.37
CA LYS A 180 1.32 -14.83 1.80
C LYS A 180 0.34 -13.75 1.34
N LYS A 181 -0.14 -12.93 2.27
CA LYS A 181 -1.08 -11.83 1.99
C LYS A 181 -0.39 -10.49 1.76
N ILE A 182 0.73 -10.23 2.44
CA ILE A 182 1.57 -9.04 2.26
C ILE A 182 2.80 -9.44 1.45
N ILE A 183 2.98 -8.83 0.28
CA ILE A 183 4.03 -9.20 -0.67
C ILE A 183 5.21 -8.25 -0.54
N HIS A 184 6.32 -8.78 -0.08
CA HIS A 184 7.59 -8.06 0.05
C HIS A 184 8.77 -9.01 -0.20
N GLY A 185 10.00 -8.49 -0.19
CA GLY A 185 11.18 -9.35 -0.29
C GLY A 185 11.28 -10.25 0.94
N MET A 186 11.28 -11.56 0.73
CA MET A 186 11.37 -12.60 1.75
C MET A 186 12.16 -13.79 1.20
N THR A 187 12.66 -14.67 2.07
CA THR A 187 13.51 -15.81 1.68
C THR A 187 12.83 -16.76 0.70
N GLU A 188 11.50 -16.91 0.80
CA GLU A 188 10.69 -17.79 -0.04
C GLU A 188 10.22 -17.12 -1.34
N ALA A 189 10.64 -15.87 -1.61
CA ALA A 189 10.19 -15.13 -2.80
C ALA A 189 11.07 -15.43 -4.02
N ILE A 190 10.42 -15.54 -5.18
CA ILE A 190 11.08 -15.48 -6.48
C ILE A 190 11.25 -14.02 -6.86
N PHE A 191 12.48 -13.66 -7.25
CA PHE A 191 12.78 -12.38 -7.89
C PHE A 191 13.06 -12.64 -9.37
N ALA A 192 12.12 -12.21 -10.22
CA ALA A 192 12.22 -12.39 -11.67
C ALA A 192 12.30 -11.02 -12.37
N PRO A 193 13.31 -10.77 -13.21
CA PRO A 193 13.26 -9.64 -14.12
C PRO A 193 12.17 -9.90 -15.17
N CYS A 194 11.34 -8.91 -15.45
CA CYS A 194 10.37 -8.95 -16.53
C CYS A 194 10.81 -8.02 -17.66
N ALA A 195 10.50 -8.43 -18.89
CA ALA A 195 10.67 -7.58 -20.06
C ALA A 195 9.76 -6.34 -19.97
N PRO A 196 10.19 -5.18 -20.52
CA PRO A 196 9.36 -4.00 -20.69
C PRO A 196 8.12 -4.24 -21.55
#